data_AF-A0A6M2A778-F1
#
_entry.id   AF-A0A6M2A778-F1
#
_cell.length_a   1.000
_cell.length_b   1.000
_cell.length_c   1.000
_cell.angle_alpha   90.00
_cell.angle_beta   90.00
_cell.angle_gamma   90.00
#
_symmetry.space_group_name_H-M   'P 1'
#
loop_
_entity.id
_entity.type
_entity.pdbx_description
1 polymer ?
#
loop_
_entity_poly.entity_id
_entity_poly.type
_entity_poly.pdbx_seq_one_letter_code
_entity_poly.pdbx_strand_id
1 'polypeptide(L)' 'MRWVSAQKSSAPKVQTSIAEVWELRWKNGRRIYFSFIPEKKILLLLGGNKNGQDKDIRKAKSLLKKYTT' A
#
# COMPACT_ATOMS: atom_id res chain seq x y z
N MET A 1 50.45 13.96 -3.94
CA MET A 1 49.17 14.65 -3.66
C MET A 1 48.05 13.62 -3.79
N ARG A 2 47.46 13.17 -2.68
CA ARG A 2 46.49 12.07 -2.64
C ARG A 2 45.15 12.66 -2.19
N TRP A 3 44.21 12.80 -3.12
CA TRP A 3 42.82 13.10 -2.81
C TRP A 3 42.11 11.78 -2.52
N VAL A 4 41.60 11.62 -1.30
CA VAL A 4 40.65 10.55 -0.95
C VAL A 4 39.32 11.26 -0.73
N SER A 5 38.40 11.07 -1.67
CA SER A 5 37.02 11.55 -1.52
C SER A 5 36.35 10.80 -0.37
N ALA A 6 35.80 11.59 0.56
CA ALA A 6 34.99 11.09 1.65
C ALA A 6 33.83 10.22 1.11
N GLN A 7 33.73 8.99 1.60
CA GLN A 7 32.55 8.16 1.39
C GLN A 7 31.36 8.86 2.04
N LYS A 8 30.38 9.31 1.23
CA LYS A 8 29.06 9.70 1.73
C LYS A 8 28.39 8.45 2.30
N SER A 9 28.42 8.29 3.62
CA SER A 9 27.52 7.36 4.31
C SER A 9 26.10 7.93 4.24
N SER A 10 25.36 7.60 3.19
CA SER A 10 23.91 7.79 3.19
C SER A 10 23.31 6.78 4.17
N ALA A 11 22.86 7.28 5.32
CA ALA A 11 22.14 6.51 6.34
C ALA A 11 21.09 5.58 5.72
N PRO A 12 20.85 4.37 6.29
CA PRO A 12 19.83 3.46 5.79
C PRO A 12 18.47 4.14 5.81
N LYS A 13 17.81 4.21 4.65
CA LYS A 13 16.40 4.60 4.56
C LYS A 13 15.59 3.52 5.26
N VAL A 14 15.07 3.83 6.45
CA VAL A 14 14.18 2.94 7.20
C VAL A 14 12.95 2.69 6.33
N GLN A 15 12.84 1.48 5.79
CA GLN A 15 11.71 1.08 4.96
C GLN A 15 10.50 0.84 5.86
N THR A 16 9.66 1.86 5.99
CA THR A 16 8.43 1.82 6.78
C THR A 16 7.50 0.73 6.22
N SER A 17 6.91 -0.06 7.12
CA SER A 17 6.10 -1.24 6.85
C SER A 17 5.12 -1.04 5.69
N ILE A 18 5.31 -1.89 4.67
CA ILE A 18 4.61 -1.97 3.38
C ILE A 18 3.16 -2.43 3.57
N ALA A 19 2.28 -1.53 4.01
CA ALA A 19 0.86 -1.79 3.94
C ALA A 19 0.43 -1.74 2.46
N GLU A 20 0.17 -2.91 1.87
CA GLU A 20 -0.26 -3.07 0.47
C GLU A 20 -1.77 -3.27 0.36
N VAL A 21 -2.36 -2.82 -0.75
CA VAL A 21 -3.78 -3.03 -1.07
C VAL A 21 -3.93 -4.26 -1.96
N TRP A 22 -4.77 -5.20 -1.54
CA TRP A 22 -5.13 -6.42 -2.24
C TRP A 22 -6.58 -6.38 -2.74
N GLU A 23 -6.90 -7.16 -3.78
CA GLU A 23 -8.23 -7.23 -4.40
C GLU A 23 -8.76 -8.68 -4.43
N LEU A 24 -9.94 -8.90 -3.87
CA LEU A 24 -10.73 -10.11 -4.10
C LEU A 24 -11.65 -9.92 -5.30
N ARG A 25 -11.69 -10.91 -6.20
CA ARG A 25 -12.40 -10.84 -7.49
C ARG A 25 -13.45 -11.95 -7.61
N TRP A 26 -14.68 -11.57 -7.91
CA TRP A 26 -15.76 -12.51 -8.24
C TRP A 26 -16.10 -12.52 -9.73
N LYS A 27 -16.64 -13.65 -10.22
CA LYS A 27 -17.06 -13.84 -11.61
C LYS A 27 -18.15 -12.85 -12.04
N ASN A 28 -19.05 -12.48 -11.13
CA ASN A 28 -20.11 -11.48 -11.38
C ASN A 28 -19.60 -10.03 -11.44
N GLY A 29 -18.29 -9.81 -11.36
CA GLY A 29 -17.69 -8.47 -11.44
C GLY A 29 -17.59 -7.75 -10.11
N ARG A 30 -18.03 -8.32 -8.98
CA ARG A 30 -17.80 -7.73 -7.64
C ARG A 30 -16.32 -7.73 -7.28
N ARG A 31 -15.87 -6.67 -6.59
CA ARG A 31 -14.51 -6.50 -6.09
C ARG A 31 -14.53 -6.06 -4.63
N ILE A 32 -13.61 -6.57 -3.82
CA ILE A 32 -13.38 -6.11 -2.45
C ILE A 32 -11.89 -5.79 -2.30
N TYR A 33 -11.60 -4.58 -1.82
CA TYR A 33 -10.25 -4.11 -1.56
C TYR A 33 -9.94 -4.20 -0.07
N PHE A 34 -8.79 -4.75 0.28
CA PHE A 34 -8.39 -4.99 1.66
C PHE A 34 -6.87 -4.85 1.84
N SER A 35 -6.41 -4.80 3.08
CA SER A 35 -4.99 -4.81 3.43
C SER A 35 -4.74 -5.66 4.66
N PHE A 36 -3.55 -6.21 4.77
CA PHE A 36 -3.09 -6.86 6.00
C PHE A 36 -2.36 -5.83 6.85
N ILE A 37 -2.84 -5.63 8.08
CA ILE A 37 -2.23 -4.71 9.04
C ILE A 37 -1.89 -5.47 10.34
N PRO A 38 -0.74 -5.19 10.98
CA PRO A 38 -0.29 -5.94 12.16
C PRO A 38 -1.32 -6.03 13.27
N GLU A 39 -2.05 -4.95 13.52
CA GLU A 39 -2.94 -4.80 14.68
C GLU A 39 -4.26 -5.54 14.50
N LYS A 40 -4.82 -5.55 13.28
CA LYS A 40 -6.19 -6.02 13.01
C LYS A 40 -6.25 -7.23 12.08
N LYS A 41 -5.10 -7.78 11.68
CA LYS A 41 -4.91 -8.84 10.67
C LYS A 41 -5.43 -8.45 9.29
N ILE A 42 -6.71 -8.12 9.13
CA ILE A 42 -7.34 -7.71 7.87
C ILE A 42 -8.12 -6.41 8.08
N LEU A 43 -7.84 -5.42 7.23
CA LEU A 43 -8.60 -4.18 7.11
C LEU A 43 -9.35 -4.19 5.77
N LEU A 44 -10.70 -4.23 5.83
CA LEU A 44 -11.54 -4.03 4.65
C LEU A 44 -11.62 -2.53 4.33
N LEU A 45 -11.31 -2.16 3.09
CA LEU A 45 -11.20 -0.76 2.68
C LEU A 45 -12.42 -0.30 1.88
N LEU A 46 -12.81 -1.09 0.88
CA LEU A 46 -13.84 -0.68 -0.08
C LEU A 46 -14.44 -1.89 -0.80
N GLY A 47 -15.73 -1.82 -1.10
CA GLY A 47 -16.40 -2.70 -2.07
C GLY A 47 -16.67 -1.96 -3.37
N GLY A 48 -16.55 -2.66 -4.49
CA GLY A 48 -16.73 -2.09 -5.83
C GLY A 48 -17.20 -3.12 -6.85
N ASN A 49 -17.19 -2.69 -8.11
CA ASN A 49 -17.46 -3.55 -9.26
C ASN A 49 -16.39 -3.35 -10.34
N LYS A 50 -16.38 -4.21 -11.36
CA LYS A 50 -15.37 -4.16 -12.43
C LYS A 50 -15.32 -2.83 -13.20
N ASN A 51 -16.42 -2.08 -13.26
CA ASN A 51 -16.53 -0.87 -14.09
C ASN A 51 -15.88 0.37 -13.43
N GLY A 52 -15.53 0.29 -12.13
CA GLY A 52 -14.94 1.39 -11.36
C GLY A 52 -13.54 1.11 -10.80
N GLN A 53 -12.88 0.04 -11.26
CA GLN A 53 -11.68 -0.52 -10.62
C GLN A 53 -10.57 0.51 -10.38
N ASP A 54 -10.19 1.31 -11.36
CA ASP A 54 -9.08 2.27 -11.21
C ASP A 54 -9.37 3.33 -10.14
N LYS A 55 -10.62 3.82 -10.10
CA LYS A 55 -11.08 4.78 -9.08
C LYS A 55 -11.08 4.15 -7.70
N ASP A 56 -11.54 2.91 -7.61
CA ASP A 56 -11.63 2.17 -6.36
C ASP A 56 -10.23 1.83 -5.80
N ILE A 57 -9.27 1.45 -6.65
CA ILE A 57 -7.87 1.22 -6.25
C ILE A 57 -7.24 2.49 -5.68
N ARG A 58 -7.42 3.64 -6.35
CA ARG A 58 -6.90 4.93 -5.85
C ARG A 58 -7.51 5.29 -4.50
N LYS A 59 -8.82 5.09 -4.35
CA LYS A 59 -9.53 5.34 -3.09
C LYS A 59 -9.09 4.40 -1.97
N ALA A 60 -8.93 3.10 -2.26
CA ALA A 60 -8.45 2.11 -1.30
C ALA A 60 -7.05 2.45 -0.77
N LYS A 61 -6.12 2.87 -1.64
CA LYS A 61 -4.79 3.34 -1.22
C LYS A 61 -4.85 4.57 -0.31
N SER A 62 -5.75 5.51 -0.58
CA SER A 62 -5.96 6.69 0.27
C SER A 62 -6.55 6.31 1.63
N LEU A 63 -7.52 5.39 1.65
CA LEU A 63 -8.10 4.88 2.89
C LEU A 63 -7.08 4.11 3.73
N LEU A 64 -6.23 3.30 3.10
CA LEU A 64 -5.19 2.56 3.80
C LEU A 64 -4.25 3.53 4.54
N LYS A 65 -3.72 4.53 3.83
CA LYS A 65 -2.91 5.59 4.45
C LYS A 65 -3.61 6.26 5.63
N LYS A 66 -4.91 6.53 5.53
CA LYS A 66 -5.69 7.19 6.58
C LYS A 66 -5.84 6.33 7.84
N TYR A 67 -5.90 5.01 7.71
CA TYR A 67 -6.15 4.11 8.84
C TYR A 67 -4.90 3.39 9.37
N THR A 68 -3.74 3.60 8.74
CA THR A 68 -2.43 3.07 9.19
C THR A 68 -1.42 4.15 9.56
N THR A 69 -1.74 5.43 9.36
CA THR A 69 -0.94 6.58 9.83
C THR A 69 -1.57 7.10 11.10
#